data_AF-A0A1M3NF44-F1
#
_entry.id   AF-A0A1M3NF44-F1
#
_cell.length_a   1.000
_cell.length_b   1.000
_cell.length_c   1.000
_cell.angle_alpha   90.00
_cell.angle_beta   90.00
_cell.angle_gamma   90.00
#
_symmetry.space_group_name_H-M   'P 1'
#
loop_
_entity.id
_entity.type
_entity.pdbx_description
1 polymer ?
#
loop_
_entity_poly.entity_id
_entity_poly.type
_entity_poly.pdbx_seq_one_letter_code
_entity_poly.pdbx_strand_id
1 'polypeptide(L)'
;MRTRALALVPILLASLACDKDEKAKALVDSVAGDAATAPAAVESAPQAQPQPQEAGAPPPAATVKMPERPIPKPQTMVSASASEEMQMKASGYMVAMRAPRPDDAPADDAFATDLVAKLKPVVLAMDKGADKAKWNRVDLVAQGRQIDMLMSSGCDAKTPFNAVVQRLNVPLTTLLSHGVLVLRCNDTKIQCLQSVRDQDDVLCTTAPRRR
;
A
#
# COMPACT_ATOMS: atom_id res chain seq x y z
N MET A 1 -32.27 -52.19 25.93
CA MET A 1 -31.15 -53.10 26.26
C MET A 1 -30.14 -52.98 25.13
N ARG A 2 -28.86 -52.58 25.23
CA ARG A 2 -27.85 -52.34 26.29
C ARG A 2 -26.96 -51.16 25.79
N THR A 3 -26.84 -50.03 26.48
CA THR A 3 -25.72 -49.60 27.38
C THR A 3 -24.27 -49.74 26.88
N ARG A 4 -23.58 -48.59 26.70
CA ARG A 4 -22.22 -48.17 27.18
C ARG A 4 -21.74 -46.97 26.32
N ALA A 5 -21.55 -45.73 26.77
CA ALA A 5 -20.90 -45.08 27.93
C ALA A 5 -19.42 -44.68 27.70
N LEU A 6 -19.20 -43.35 27.72
CA LEU A 6 -18.06 -42.51 28.14
C LEU A 6 -16.64 -42.72 27.59
N ALA A 7 -16.00 -41.61 27.15
CA ALA A 7 -14.99 -40.90 27.96
C ALA A 7 -14.67 -39.48 27.43
N LEU A 8 -14.81 -38.48 28.31
CA LEU A 8 -14.28 -37.12 28.20
C LEU A 8 -12.80 -37.09 28.66
N VAL A 9 -11.96 -36.26 28.04
CA VAL A 9 -10.72 -35.75 28.65
C VAL A 9 -10.51 -34.29 28.23
N PRO A 10 -10.57 -33.30 29.14
CA PRO A 10 -9.98 -31.99 28.96
C PRO A 10 -8.64 -31.92 29.72
N ILE A 11 -7.59 -31.43 29.06
CA ILE A 11 -6.31 -31.11 29.73
C ILE A 11 -6.26 -29.59 29.92
N LEU A 12 -6.52 -29.17 31.16
CA LEU A 12 -6.09 -27.89 31.72
C LEU A 12 -4.63 -28.02 32.16
N LEU A 13 -3.78 -27.07 31.79
CA LEU A 13 -2.53 -26.78 32.49
C LEU A 13 -2.34 -25.27 32.54
N ALA A 14 -2.40 -24.75 33.76
CA ALA A 14 -2.14 -23.37 34.13
C ALA A 14 -0.83 -23.29 34.94
N SER A 15 -0.30 -22.07 35.01
CA SER A 15 0.76 -21.54 35.88
C SER A 15 2.22 -21.69 35.45
N LEU A 16 2.81 -20.54 35.10
CA LEU A 16 4.02 -20.00 35.73
C LEU A 16 4.05 -18.48 35.48
N ALA A 17 3.71 -17.72 36.51
CA ALA A 17 3.99 -16.30 36.65
C ALA A 17 5.20 -16.17 37.60
N CYS A 18 6.26 -15.50 37.13
CA CYS A 18 7.44 -14.97 37.84
C CYS A 18 8.25 -14.24 36.75
N ASP A 19 8.87 -13.08 36.91
CA ASP A 19 8.87 -12.04 37.92
C ASP A 19 9.46 -10.79 37.21
N LYS A 20 9.27 -9.63 37.82
CA LYS A 20 9.58 -8.29 37.28
C LYS A 20 11.02 -7.85 37.58
N ASP A 21 11.51 -6.94 36.75
CA ASP A 21 12.47 -5.87 37.07
C ASP A 21 13.84 -6.23 37.70
N GLU A 22 14.89 -6.46 36.87
CA GLU A 22 16.29 -6.26 37.32
C GLU A 22 17.37 -6.20 36.20
N LYS A 23 17.26 -5.28 35.23
CA LYS A 23 18.39 -4.96 34.32
C LYS A 23 18.57 -3.46 34.05
N ALA A 24 18.42 -2.66 35.09
CA ALA A 24 18.97 -1.31 35.15
C ALA A 24 20.04 -1.29 36.26
N LYS A 25 21.26 -0.81 35.92
CA LYS A 25 22.50 -0.72 36.73
C LYS A 25 23.37 -1.98 36.83
N ALA A 26 24.31 -2.08 35.88
CA ALA A 26 25.64 -2.72 35.97
C ALA A 26 26.06 -2.95 34.50
N LEU A 27 27.03 -2.28 33.89
CA LEU A 27 28.33 -1.84 34.35
C LEU A 27 28.79 -0.71 33.43
N VAL A 28 28.62 0.52 33.91
CA VAL A 28 29.63 1.57 33.76
C VAL A 28 30.52 1.34 34.96
N ASP A 29 31.70 0.75 34.74
CA ASP A 29 32.92 0.98 35.52
C ASP A 29 33.94 -0.11 35.18
N SER A 30 34.90 0.23 34.33
CA SER A 30 36.19 -0.44 34.27
C SER A 30 37.20 0.52 33.65
N VAL A 31 37.73 1.40 34.50
CA VAL A 31 38.97 2.13 34.28
C VAL A 31 39.84 1.90 35.52
N ALA A 32 41.00 1.25 35.37
CA ALA A 32 42.24 1.51 36.13
C ALA A 32 43.41 0.57 35.75
N GLY A 33 44.59 1.16 35.52
CA GLY A 33 45.94 0.54 35.50
C GLY A 33 46.70 0.72 34.17
N ASP A 34 47.35 1.84 33.85
CA ASP A 34 48.69 2.37 34.28
C ASP A 34 49.88 1.42 33.89
N ALA A 35 50.99 1.78 33.22
CA ALA A 35 51.74 3.03 33.04
C ALA A 35 52.74 2.92 31.84
N ALA A 36 53.07 4.04 31.15
CA ALA A 36 54.42 4.41 30.65
C ALA A 36 54.46 5.73 29.82
N THR A 37 54.88 6.82 30.48
CA THR A 37 55.65 8.04 30.13
C THR A 37 55.83 8.56 28.67
N ALA A 38 55.14 9.68 28.36
CA ALA A 38 55.53 11.04 27.80
C ALA A 38 56.40 11.25 26.51
N PRO A 39 56.38 12.47 25.88
CA PRO A 39 55.25 13.35 25.50
C PRO A 39 55.37 13.96 24.06
N ALA A 40 54.33 14.74 23.69
CA ALA A 40 54.31 15.86 22.71
C ALA A 40 54.11 15.56 21.22
N ALA A 41 52.91 15.87 20.71
CA ALA A 41 52.69 16.91 19.70
C ALA A 41 51.20 17.26 19.65
N VAL A 42 50.91 18.55 19.76
CA VAL A 42 49.58 19.14 19.69
C VAL A 42 49.33 19.47 18.23
N GLU A 43 48.31 18.88 17.60
CA GLU A 43 47.77 19.45 16.36
C GLU A 43 46.25 19.30 16.34
N SER A 44 45.61 20.47 16.30
CA SER A 44 44.17 20.70 16.35
C SER A 44 43.49 20.19 15.08
N ALA A 45 42.48 19.32 15.21
CA ALA A 45 41.52 19.04 14.14
C ALA A 45 40.17 19.76 14.43
N PRO A 46 39.49 20.34 13.42
CA PRO A 46 38.36 21.25 13.64
C PRO A 46 37.07 20.51 14.01
N GLN A 47 36.28 21.16 14.87
CA GLN A 47 34.94 20.77 15.27
C GLN A 47 33.99 20.70 14.06
N ALA A 48 33.33 19.56 13.86
CA ALA A 48 32.22 19.41 12.93
C ALA A 48 31.03 20.24 13.43
N GLN A 49 30.64 21.27 12.67
CA GLN A 49 29.44 22.06 12.92
C GLN A 49 28.17 21.22 12.66
N PRO A 50 27.08 21.43 13.41
CA PRO A 50 25.78 20.82 13.11
C PRO A 50 25.20 21.44 11.83
N GLN A 51 24.90 20.61 10.83
CA GLN A 51 24.19 21.06 9.64
C GLN A 51 22.72 21.35 9.98
N PRO A 52 22.13 22.46 9.48
CA PRO A 52 20.71 22.75 9.64
C PRO A 52 19.86 21.71 8.91
N GLN A 53 18.88 21.17 9.62
CA GLN A 53 17.84 20.28 9.10
C GLN A 53 16.92 21.08 8.17
N GLU A 54 17.08 20.91 6.85
CA GLU A 54 16.11 21.42 5.88
C GLU A 54 14.77 20.71 6.08
N ALA A 55 13.76 21.49 6.49
CA ALA A 55 12.37 21.08 6.42
C ALA A 55 12.03 20.77 4.96
N GLY A 56 11.72 19.50 4.67
CA GLY A 56 11.38 19.05 3.32
C GLY A 56 10.26 19.90 2.73
N ALA A 57 10.57 20.61 1.65
CA ALA A 57 9.58 21.31 0.85
C ALA A 57 8.48 20.32 0.41
N PRO A 58 7.19 20.73 0.40
CA PRO A 58 6.14 19.91 -0.19
C PRO A 58 6.53 19.61 -1.65
N PRO A 59 6.34 18.36 -2.13
CA PRO A 59 6.71 18.02 -3.49
C PRO A 59 6.04 18.99 -4.46
N PRO A 60 6.76 19.53 -5.46
CA PRO A 60 6.16 20.43 -6.43
C PRO A 60 4.96 19.73 -7.07
N ALA A 61 3.82 20.44 -7.17
CA ALA A 61 2.68 19.97 -7.93
C ALA A 61 3.17 19.69 -9.36
N ALA A 62 3.36 18.42 -9.66
CA ALA A 62 3.98 18.00 -10.89
C ALA A 62 3.04 18.29 -12.06
N THR A 63 3.27 19.37 -12.79
CA THR A 63 2.77 19.61 -14.16
C THR A 63 3.44 18.66 -15.17
N VAL A 64 3.74 17.42 -14.75
CA VAL A 64 4.31 16.39 -15.60
C VAL A 64 3.19 15.93 -16.53
N LYS A 65 3.34 16.27 -17.82
CA LYS A 65 2.46 15.78 -18.88
C LYS A 65 2.33 14.26 -18.76
N MET A 66 1.10 13.75 -18.81
CA MET A 66 0.84 12.31 -18.78
C MET A 66 1.71 11.62 -19.85
N PRO A 67 2.49 10.60 -19.50
CA PRO A 67 3.30 9.86 -20.47
C PRO A 67 2.40 9.19 -21.51
N GLU A 68 2.99 8.79 -22.62
CA GLU A 68 2.26 8.06 -23.64
C GLU A 68 1.74 6.72 -23.09
N ARG A 69 0.51 6.36 -23.48
CA ARG A 69 -0.10 5.10 -23.06
C ARG A 69 0.67 3.93 -23.68
N PRO A 70 1.00 2.87 -22.92
CA PRO A 70 1.78 1.75 -23.44
C PRO A 70 1.10 0.98 -24.58
N ILE A 71 -0.25 1.05 -24.63
CA ILE A 71 -1.10 0.45 -25.65
C ILE A 71 -2.23 1.42 -26.02
N PRO A 72 -2.72 1.42 -27.26
CA PRO A 72 -3.81 2.30 -27.68
C PRO A 72 -5.16 1.87 -27.07
N LYS A 73 -6.07 2.82 -26.85
CA LYS A 73 -7.46 2.50 -26.53
C LYS A 73 -8.13 1.84 -27.76
N PRO A 74 -9.04 0.86 -27.59
CA PRO A 74 -9.69 0.42 -26.35
C PRO A 74 -8.95 -0.74 -25.65
N GLN A 75 -7.74 -1.10 -26.08
CA GLN A 75 -6.99 -2.18 -25.44
C GLN A 75 -6.60 -1.76 -24.03
N THR A 76 -6.73 -2.67 -23.08
CA THR A 76 -6.48 -2.40 -21.66
C THR A 76 -5.35 -3.25 -21.09
N MET A 77 -4.99 -4.38 -21.68
CA MET A 77 -4.04 -5.32 -21.07
C MET A 77 -2.64 -5.23 -21.68
N VAL A 78 -1.64 -4.99 -20.82
CA VAL A 78 -0.22 -5.23 -21.12
C VAL A 78 0.15 -6.62 -20.58
N SER A 79 0.42 -7.56 -21.49
CA SER A 79 0.77 -8.95 -21.17
C SER A 79 2.08 -9.06 -20.39
N ALA A 80 2.22 -10.12 -19.57
CA ALA A 80 3.50 -10.49 -18.97
C ALA A 80 4.59 -10.81 -20.01
N SER A 81 4.19 -11.18 -21.23
CA SER A 81 5.09 -11.46 -22.36
C SER A 81 5.44 -10.21 -23.17
N ALA A 82 4.94 -9.03 -22.79
CA ALA A 82 5.31 -7.78 -23.44
C ALA A 82 6.79 -7.48 -23.23
N SER A 83 7.39 -6.70 -24.14
CA SER A 83 8.78 -6.26 -24.02
C SER A 83 9.02 -5.51 -22.71
N GLU A 84 10.25 -5.56 -22.20
CA GLU A 84 10.64 -4.85 -20.97
C GLU A 84 10.33 -3.34 -21.08
N GLU A 85 10.61 -2.73 -22.23
CA GLU A 85 10.25 -1.34 -22.50
C GLU A 85 8.75 -1.07 -22.32
N MET A 86 7.89 -1.97 -22.81
CA MET A 86 6.44 -1.84 -22.65
C MET A 86 5.99 -2.02 -21.20
N GLN A 87 6.64 -2.92 -20.44
CA GLN A 87 6.36 -3.10 -19.01
C GLN A 87 6.79 -1.88 -18.19
N MET A 88 7.93 -1.27 -18.53
CA MET A 88 8.42 -0.04 -17.91
C MET A 88 7.52 1.15 -18.26
N LYS A 89 7.10 1.28 -19.53
CA LYS A 89 6.09 2.28 -19.96
C LYS A 89 4.78 2.10 -19.21
N ALA A 90 4.29 0.87 -19.06
CA ALA A 90 3.07 0.59 -18.30
C ALA A 90 3.21 0.99 -16.83
N SER A 91 4.35 0.69 -16.21
CA SER A 91 4.62 1.08 -14.82
C SER A 91 4.65 2.59 -14.66
N GLY A 92 5.36 3.31 -15.54
CA GLY A 92 5.41 4.78 -15.55
C GLY A 92 4.03 5.41 -15.77
N TYR A 93 3.24 4.85 -16.69
CA TYR A 93 1.88 5.30 -16.94
C TYR A 93 0.97 5.11 -15.71
N MET A 94 0.99 3.92 -15.09
CA MET A 94 0.22 3.64 -13.86
C MET A 94 0.61 4.57 -12.70
N VAL A 95 1.88 4.97 -12.60
CA VAL A 95 2.34 5.97 -11.62
C VAL A 95 1.79 7.35 -11.96
N ALA A 96 1.81 7.74 -13.24
CA ALA A 96 1.32 9.04 -13.67
C ALA A 96 -0.21 9.17 -13.53
N MET A 97 -0.97 8.09 -13.68
CA MET A 97 -2.43 8.09 -13.45
C MET A 97 -2.81 8.61 -12.06
N ARG A 98 -2.02 8.26 -11.03
CA ARG A 98 -2.26 8.69 -9.63
C ARG A 98 -1.61 10.02 -9.25
N ALA A 99 -0.78 10.61 -10.11
CA ALA A 99 -0.12 11.87 -9.81
C ALA A 99 -1.16 13.00 -9.85
N PRO A 100 -1.22 13.89 -8.84
CA PRO A 100 -2.14 15.03 -8.84
C PRO A 100 -1.72 16.06 -9.89
N ARG A 101 -2.70 16.69 -10.52
CA ARG A 101 -2.60 17.82 -11.43
C ARG A 101 -3.07 19.11 -10.74
N PRO A 102 -2.67 20.30 -11.22
CA PRO A 102 -3.07 21.57 -10.60
C PRO A 102 -4.60 21.80 -10.51
N ASP A 103 -5.36 21.18 -11.41
CA ASP A 103 -6.82 21.26 -11.50
C ASP A 103 -7.57 20.18 -10.69
N ASP A 104 -6.86 19.20 -10.13
CA ASP A 104 -7.50 18.18 -9.30
C ASP A 104 -7.86 18.73 -7.92
N ALA A 105 -8.98 18.26 -7.37
CA ALA A 105 -9.37 18.57 -6.01
C ALA A 105 -8.31 18.09 -4.99
N PRO A 106 -8.19 18.78 -3.83
CA PRO A 106 -7.43 18.26 -2.71
C PRO A 106 -7.99 16.89 -2.28
N ALA A 107 -7.12 16.04 -1.74
CA ALA A 107 -7.56 14.75 -1.23
C ALA A 107 -8.48 14.94 -0.01
N ASP A 108 -9.64 14.29 -0.05
CA ASP A 108 -10.60 14.23 1.05
C ASP A 108 -10.50 12.86 1.75
N ASP A 109 -9.67 12.79 2.79
CA ASP A 109 -9.42 11.55 3.53
C ASP A 109 -10.69 11.01 4.21
N ALA A 110 -11.61 11.88 4.63
CA ALA A 110 -12.84 11.47 5.29
C ALA A 110 -13.80 10.80 4.29
N PHE A 111 -13.99 11.41 3.13
CA PHE A 111 -14.75 10.82 2.03
C PHE A 111 -14.14 9.48 1.58
N ALA A 112 -12.82 9.44 1.36
CA ALA A 112 -12.13 8.24 0.90
C ALA A 112 -12.27 7.09 1.92
N THR A 113 -12.17 7.39 3.22
CA THR A 113 -12.33 6.40 4.30
C THR A 113 -13.74 5.83 4.37
N ASP A 114 -14.76 6.68 4.27
CA ASP A 114 -16.16 6.26 4.23
C ASP A 114 -16.45 5.39 2.99
N LEU A 115 -15.95 5.81 1.82
CA LEU A 115 -16.09 5.04 0.58
C LEU A 115 -15.43 3.67 0.68
N VAL A 116 -14.25 3.56 1.29
CA VAL A 116 -13.58 2.28 1.56
C VAL A 116 -14.45 1.38 2.43
N ALA A 117 -15.06 1.91 3.49
CA ALA A 117 -15.95 1.14 4.35
C ALA A 117 -17.15 0.57 3.58
N LYS A 118 -17.75 1.38 2.68
CA LYS A 118 -18.85 0.97 1.79
C LYS A 118 -18.41 -0.03 0.72
N LEU A 119 -17.17 0.06 0.22
CA LEU A 119 -16.64 -0.82 -0.81
C LEU A 119 -16.31 -2.22 -0.30
N LYS A 120 -15.89 -2.38 0.96
CA LYS A 120 -15.54 -3.70 1.53
C LYS A 120 -16.57 -4.80 1.26
N PRO A 121 -17.87 -4.65 1.59
CA PRO A 121 -18.86 -5.69 1.30
C PRO A 121 -19.11 -5.90 -0.20
N VAL A 122 -18.96 -4.86 -1.03
CA VAL A 122 -19.10 -4.96 -2.49
C VAL A 122 -17.97 -5.78 -3.10
N VAL A 123 -16.73 -5.48 -2.72
CA VAL A 123 -15.53 -6.19 -3.19
C VAL A 123 -15.58 -7.64 -2.75
N LEU A 124 -15.97 -7.92 -1.51
CA LEU A 124 -16.18 -9.29 -1.02
C LEU A 124 -17.19 -10.07 -1.89
N ALA A 125 -18.30 -9.44 -2.27
CA ALA A 125 -19.32 -10.06 -3.12
C ALA A 125 -18.86 -10.26 -4.57
N MET A 126 -17.96 -9.39 -5.06
CA MET A 126 -17.40 -9.47 -6.41
C MET A 126 -16.21 -10.44 -6.53
N ASP A 127 -15.53 -10.73 -5.42
CA ASP A 127 -14.39 -11.67 -5.39
C ASP A 127 -14.87 -13.07 -5.79
N LYS A 128 -14.18 -13.70 -6.74
CA LYS A 128 -14.49 -15.03 -7.27
C LYS A 128 -13.51 -16.11 -6.79
N GLY A 129 -12.53 -15.74 -5.97
CA GLY A 129 -11.48 -16.67 -5.53
C GLY A 129 -11.91 -17.54 -4.36
N ALA A 130 -11.14 -18.60 -4.09
CA ALA A 130 -11.37 -19.48 -2.95
C ALA A 130 -10.92 -18.82 -1.62
N ASP A 131 -9.90 -17.97 -1.67
CA ASP A 131 -9.27 -17.37 -0.49
C ASP A 131 -9.82 -15.96 -0.16
N LYS A 132 -11.10 -15.70 -0.42
CA LYS A 132 -11.69 -14.34 -0.28
C LYS A 132 -11.44 -13.74 1.10
N ALA A 133 -11.56 -14.53 2.15
CA ALA A 133 -11.35 -14.08 3.53
C ALA A 133 -9.93 -13.52 3.76
N LYS A 134 -8.91 -14.03 3.06
CA LYS A 134 -7.52 -13.57 3.15
C LYS A 134 -7.29 -12.28 2.35
N TRP A 135 -8.01 -12.11 1.26
CA TRP A 135 -7.75 -11.06 0.29
C TRP A 135 -8.73 -9.89 0.34
N ASN A 136 -9.91 -10.05 0.95
CA ASN A 136 -10.96 -9.04 1.07
C ASN A 136 -10.50 -7.79 1.83
N ARG A 137 -9.80 -6.92 1.12
CA ARG A 137 -9.23 -5.69 1.63
C ARG A 137 -9.51 -4.60 0.63
N VAL A 138 -9.90 -3.46 1.17
CA VAL A 138 -10.01 -2.22 0.41
C VAL A 138 -9.15 -1.21 1.15
N ASP A 139 -8.12 -0.72 0.46
CA ASP A 139 -7.07 0.10 1.07
C ASP A 139 -7.02 1.48 0.39
N LEU A 140 -6.66 2.50 1.17
CA LEU A 140 -6.31 3.82 0.64
C LEU A 140 -4.81 3.86 0.36
N VAL A 141 -4.45 4.39 -0.81
CA VAL A 141 -3.07 4.60 -1.23
C VAL A 141 -2.88 6.04 -1.65
N ALA A 142 -1.66 6.56 -1.51
CA ALA A 142 -1.30 7.92 -1.90
C ALA A 142 -2.20 9.00 -1.27
N GLN A 143 -2.36 8.96 0.06
CA GLN A 143 -3.16 9.93 0.82
C GLN A 143 -4.61 10.03 0.30
N GLY A 144 -5.30 8.89 0.21
CA GLY A 144 -6.69 8.84 -0.26
C GLY A 144 -6.90 9.01 -1.77
N ARG A 145 -5.86 9.35 -2.54
CA ARG A 145 -5.99 9.60 -3.99
C ARG A 145 -6.16 8.33 -4.83
N GLN A 146 -5.85 7.17 -4.27
CA GLN A 146 -6.07 5.88 -4.91
C GLN A 146 -6.81 4.93 -3.96
N ILE A 147 -7.80 4.23 -4.49
CA ILE A 147 -8.52 3.17 -3.77
C ILE A 147 -8.14 1.83 -4.38
N ASP A 148 -7.59 0.95 -3.56
CA ASP A 148 -7.23 -0.40 -3.93
C ASP A 148 -8.28 -1.40 -3.48
N MET A 149 -8.78 -2.20 -4.41
CA MET A 149 -9.68 -3.32 -4.16
C MET A 149 -8.87 -4.60 -4.36
N LEU A 150 -8.44 -5.20 -3.24
CA LEU A 150 -7.68 -6.44 -3.23
C LEU A 150 -8.65 -7.62 -3.22
N MET A 151 -8.45 -8.56 -4.14
CA MET A 151 -9.33 -9.70 -4.37
C MET A 151 -8.49 -10.97 -4.51
N SER A 152 -9.07 -12.13 -4.19
CA SER A 152 -8.42 -13.42 -4.45
C SER A 152 -8.42 -13.73 -5.95
N SER A 153 -9.54 -13.49 -6.62
CA SER A 153 -9.64 -13.52 -8.08
C SER A 153 -10.82 -12.72 -8.61
N GLY A 154 -10.82 -12.49 -9.93
CA GLY A 154 -11.96 -11.91 -10.65
C GLY A 154 -11.72 -10.46 -11.06
N CYS A 155 -10.48 -9.99 -10.98
CA CYS A 155 -10.10 -8.67 -11.41
C CYS A 155 -10.04 -8.57 -12.94
N ASP A 156 -10.70 -7.57 -13.50
CA ASP A 156 -10.64 -7.22 -14.92
C ASP A 156 -10.78 -5.71 -15.13
N ALA A 157 -10.72 -5.28 -16.39
CA ALA A 157 -10.78 -3.86 -16.75
C ALA A 157 -12.08 -3.16 -16.33
N LYS A 158 -13.19 -3.89 -16.18
CA LYS A 158 -14.49 -3.31 -15.79
C LYS A 158 -14.71 -3.33 -14.28
N THR A 159 -13.96 -4.17 -13.57
CA THR A 159 -14.14 -4.42 -12.14
C THR A 159 -14.10 -3.13 -11.30
N PRO A 160 -13.12 -2.22 -11.48
CA PRO A 160 -13.09 -0.97 -10.70
C PRO A 160 -14.34 -0.10 -10.90
N PHE A 161 -14.74 0.08 -12.17
CA PHE A 161 -15.94 0.85 -12.52
C PHE A 161 -17.20 0.21 -11.95
N ASN A 162 -17.35 -1.10 -12.08
CA ASN A 162 -18.52 -1.82 -11.61
C ASN A 162 -18.66 -1.73 -10.08
N ALA A 163 -17.55 -1.84 -9.33
CA ALA A 163 -17.57 -1.78 -7.87
C ALA A 163 -18.05 -0.42 -7.35
N VAL A 164 -17.59 0.67 -7.94
CA VAL A 164 -17.93 2.03 -7.48
C VAL A 164 -19.21 2.55 -8.14
N VAL A 165 -19.24 2.59 -9.48
CA VAL A 165 -20.29 3.29 -10.22
C VAL A 165 -21.54 2.42 -10.30
N GLN A 166 -21.42 1.13 -10.62
CA GLN A 166 -22.61 0.30 -10.81
C GLN A 166 -23.18 -0.23 -9.49
N ARG A 167 -22.33 -0.56 -8.51
CA ARG A 167 -22.77 -1.19 -7.25
C ARG A 167 -23.01 -0.18 -6.13
N LEU A 168 -22.19 0.85 -6.00
CA LEU A 168 -22.37 1.89 -4.98
C LEU A 168 -23.05 3.15 -5.52
N ASN A 169 -23.29 3.24 -6.84
CA ASN A 169 -23.90 4.40 -7.48
C ASN A 169 -23.14 5.70 -7.20
N VAL A 170 -21.82 5.63 -7.10
CA VAL A 170 -20.93 6.80 -6.92
C VAL A 170 -20.32 7.14 -8.29
N PRO A 171 -20.69 8.27 -8.92
CA PRO A 171 -20.11 8.69 -10.19
C PRO A 171 -18.61 8.97 -10.09
N LEU A 172 -17.87 8.76 -11.17
CA LEU A 172 -16.44 9.11 -11.23
C LEU A 172 -16.21 10.62 -11.01
N THR A 173 -17.13 11.48 -11.44
CA THR A 173 -17.04 12.92 -11.19
C THR A 173 -17.08 13.27 -9.70
N THR A 174 -17.87 12.54 -8.91
CA THR A 174 -17.90 12.68 -7.45
C THR A 174 -16.57 12.24 -6.83
N LEU A 175 -15.99 11.13 -7.30
CA LEU A 175 -14.66 10.73 -6.84
C LEU A 175 -13.61 11.82 -7.13
N LEU A 176 -13.65 12.39 -8.34
CA LEU A 176 -12.71 13.43 -8.75
C LEU A 176 -12.84 14.69 -7.90
N SER A 177 -14.07 15.11 -7.56
CA SER A 177 -14.31 16.29 -6.71
C SER A 177 -13.84 16.11 -5.26
N HIS A 178 -13.67 14.86 -4.81
CA HIS A 178 -13.11 14.51 -3.51
C HIS A 178 -11.63 14.10 -3.59
N GLY A 179 -10.97 14.34 -4.72
CA GLY A 179 -9.53 14.13 -4.90
C GLY A 179 -9.10 12.68 -5.09
N VAL A 180 -10.04 11.74 -5.30
CA VAL A 180 -9.75 10.36 -5.69
C VAL A 180 -9.48 10.32 -7.20
N LEU A 181 -8.30 9.84 -7.59
CA LEU A 181 -7.79 9.91 -8.96
C LEU A 181 -7.78 8.56 -9.67
N VAL A 182 -7.63 7.46 -8.91
CA VAL A 182 -7.48 6.12 -9.44
C VAL A 182 -8.27 5.11 -8.62
N LEU A 183 -9.00 4.24 -9.31
CA LEU A 183 -9.55 3.02 -8.75
C LEU A 183 -8.72 1.84 -9.25
N ARG A 184 -8.11 1.09 -8.33
CA ARG A 184 -7.34 -0.11 -8.68
C ARG A 184 -8.05 -1.34 -8.19
N CYS A 185 -8.20 -2.32 -9.06
CA CYS A 185 -8.46 -3.69 -8.67
C CYS A 185 -7.16 -4.49 -8.79
N ASN A 186 -6.89 -5.38 -7.83
CA ASN A 186 -5.71 -6.25 -7.85
C ASN A 186 -6.08 -7.63 -7.32
N ASP A 187 -5.82 -8.66 -8.14
CA ASP A 187 -5.88 -10.05 -7.72
C ASP A 187 -4.55 -10.78 -7.93
N THR A 188 -4.55 -12.09 -7.70
CA THR A 188 -3.36 -12.93 -7.80
C THR A 188 -2.71 -12.99 -9.19
N LYS A 189 -3.41 -12.53 -10.24
CA LYS A 189 -2.97 -12.63 -11.64
C LYS A 189 -2.93 -11.27 -12.33
N ILE A 190 -3.85 -10.38 -12.03
CA ILE A 190 -4.09 -9.14 -12.78
C ILE A 190 -4.20 -7.98 -11.80
N GLN A 191 -3.64 -6.83 -12.18
CA GLN A 191 -4.01 -5.55 -11.61
C GLN A 191 -4.55 -4.64 -12.71
N CYS A 192 -5.65 -3.94 -12.44
CA CYS A 192 -6.26 -2.98 -13.36
C CYS A 192 -6.46 -1.65 -12.65
N LEU A 193 -5.96 -0.57 -13.25
CA LEU A 193 -6.15 0.80 -12.80
C LEU A 193 -7.12 1.50 -13.75
N GLN A 194 -8.18 2.06 -13.19
CA GLN A 194 -9.13 2.95 -13.87
C GLN A 194 -8.82 4.38 -13.47
N SER A 195 -8.59 5.24 -14.46
CA SER A 195 -8.55 6.70 -14.25
C SER A 195 -9.94 7.19 -13.86
N VAL A 196 -10.01 8.03 -12.84
CA VAL A 196 -11.25 8.74 -12.50
C VAL A 196 -11.47 9.95 -13.42
N ARG A 197 -10.39 10.49 -14.00
CA ARG A 197 -10.45 11.65 -14.92
C ARG A 197 -11.00 11.28 -16.30
N ASP A 198 -10.87 10.02 -16.69
CA ASP A 198 -11.25 9.52 -18.01
C ASP A 198 -11.76 8.09 -17.87
N GLN A 199 -13.07 7.91 -18.05
CA GLN A 199 -13.74 6.63 -17.87
C GLN A 199 -13.21 5.53 -18.82
N ASP A 200 -12.72 5.89 -20.00
CA ASP A 200 -12.21 4.93 -20.98
C ASP A 200 -10.73 4.62 -20.76
N ASP A 201 -10.07 5.32 -19.83
CA ASP A 201 -8.66 5.08 -19.51
C ASP A 201 -8.50 4.05 -18.40
N VAL A 202 -8.49 2.79 -18.83
CA VAL A 202 -8.17 1.62 -17.99
C VAL A 202 -6.90 0.97 -18.48
N LEU A 203 -5.94 0.73 -17.57
CA LEU A 203 -4.74 -0.04 -17.87
C LEU A 203 -4.62 -1.21 -16.90
N CYS A 204 -4.48 -2.40 -17.46
CA CYS A 204 -4.28 -3.66 -16.76
C CYS A 204 -2.90 -4.21 -17.06
N THR A 205 -2.26 -4.80 -16.05
CA THR A 205 -1.01 -5.53 -16.16
C THR A 205 -1.11 -6.84 -15.40
N THR A 206 -0.16 -7.74 -15.63
CA THR A 206 -0.02 -8.91 -14.76
C THR A 206 0.35 -8.43 -13.35
N ALA A 207 -0.31 -8.97 -12.33
CA ALA A 207 -0.06 -8.59 -10.95
C ALA A 207 1.42 -8.88 -10.57
N PRO A 208 2.10 -7.98 -9.85
CA PRO A 208 3.44 -8.24 -9.36
C PRO A 208 3.41 -9.46 -8.44
N ARG A 209 4.24 -10.48 -8.73
CA ARG A 209 4.34 -11.66 -7.87
C ARG A 209 4.89 -11.23 -6.51
N ARG A 210 4.07 -11.31 -5.46
CA ARG A 210 4.57 -11.23 -4.08
C ARG A 210 5.36 -12.51 -3.81
N ARG A 211 6.69 -12.41 -3.76
CA ARG A 211 7.55 -13.46 -3.20
C ARG A 211 7.63 -13.30 -1.70
#